data_AF-A0A6I2VHA9-F1
#
_entry.id   AF-A0A6I2VHA9-F1
#
_cell.length_a   1.000
_cell.length_b   1.000
_cell.length_c   1.000
_cell.angle_alpha   90.00
_cell.angle_beta   90.00
_cell.angle_gamma   90.00
#
_symmetry.space_group_name_H-M   'P 1'
#
loop_
_entity.id
_entity.type
_entity.pdbx_description
1 polymer ?
#
loop_
_entity_poly.entity_id
_entity_poly.type
_entity_poly.pdbx_seq_one_letter_code
_entity_poly.pdbx_strand_id
1 'polypeptide(L)'
;MSVSAMCRLGALVGMWRIGRISAVTAAVVGLLLGSLPSASAASSDASLDLLVISAGTLTPVFDSGTMTYAAVVTNTTATVTVQPTAAPGATVTVNGTTVVSGATSTPVALSVGTNTITMVVTAGNGITQKTYTVTVQRSMPADRDLLALKLSSGMLAPAFDKATAAYTAEVPYSTERITLTPTVSAESSVAKVNGQTVSPGGSSDPIDLAVGENEISVVVRAQDASTKRYTVTVRRASAV
;
A
#
# COMPACT_ATOMS: atom_id res chain seq x y z
N MET A 1 27.67 -14.92 -55.42
CA MET A 1 27.80 -15.43 -56.81
C MET A 1 26.41 -15.55 -57.39
N SER A 2 26.07 -14.65 -58.31
CA SER A 2 25.05 -14.76 -59.39
C SER A 2 24.54 -13.35 -59.69
N VAL A 3 24.38 -12.85 -60.91
CA VAL A 3 24.74 -13.26 -62.28
C VAL A 3 24.65 -11.93 -63.08
N SER A 4 25.56 -11.74 -64.03
CA SER A 4 25.47 -10.99 -65.29
C SER A 4 24.59 -9.73 -65.42
N ALA A 5 25.22 -8.59 -65.75
CA ALA A 5 25.32 -8.10 -67.14
C ALA A 5 25.86 -6.65 -67.15
N MET A 6 27.14 -6.51 -67.51
CA MET A 6 27.75 -5.26 -67.96
C MET A 6 27.60 -5.18 -69.48
N CYS A 7 27.25 -4.02 -70.05
CA CYS A 7 28.07 -3.46 -71.13
C CYS A 7 27.82 -1.95 -71.30
N ARG A 8 28.93 -1.24 -71.52
CA ARG A 8 29.13 0.21 -71.46
C ARG A 8 28.60 0.93 -72.70
N LEU A 9 28.20 2.19 -72.52
CA LEU A 9 28.32 3.22 -73.55
C LEU A 9 29.09 4.40 -72.97
N GLY A 10 30.26 4.68 -73.53
CA GLY A 10 30.99 5.92 -73.31
C GLY A 10 31.34 6.52 -74.66
N ALA A 11 31.22 7.85 -74.78
CA ALA A 11 32.16 8.73 -75.50
C ALA A 11 31.60 10.15 -75.72
N LEU A 12 32.36 11.11 -75.21
CA LEU A 12 32.76 12.42 -75.79
C LEU A 12 31.66 13.43 -76.20
N VAL A 13 31.50 14.54 -75.48
CA VAL A 13 32.32 15.78 -75.54
C VAL A 13 32.35 16.40 -76.94
N GLY A 14 31.46 17.38 -77.14
CA GLY A 14 31.44 18.32 -78.25
C GLY A 14 31.65 19.74 -77.73
N MET A 15 32.63 20.41 -78.31
CA MET A 15 33.32 21.62 -77.90
C MET A 15 32.71 22.84 -78.62
N TRP A 16 32.58 24.02 -77.98
CA TRP A 16 33.04 25.34 -78.49
C TRP A 16 32.67 26.54 -77.59
N ARG A 17 33.46 27.61 -77.76
CA ARG A 17 33.82 28.69 -76.82
C ARG A 17 32.99 29.99 -76.95
N ILE A 18 32.79 30.62 -75.79
CA ILE A 18 32.96 32.05 -75.41
C ILE A 18 32.22 33.14 -76.22
N GLY A 19 31.31 33.83 -75.53
CA GLY A 19 31.01 35.25 -75.72
C GLY A 19 30.79 35.91 -74.35
N ARG A 20 31.63 36.90 -73.99
CA ARG A 20 31.38 37.80 -72.84
C ARG A 20 30.36 38.86 -73.26
N ILE A 21 29.49 39.30 -72.35
CA ILE A 21 29.27 40.72 -71.95
C ILE A 21 27.97 40.86 -71.12
N SER A 22 28.08 41.75 -70.13
CA SER A 22 27.04 42.51 -69.40
C SER A 22 26.38 41.88 -68.18
N ALA A 23 26.72 42.50 -67.05
CA ALA A 23 26.05 42.42 -65.77
C ALA A 23 24.53 42.62 -65.92
N VAL A 24 23.77 41.66 -65.41
CA VAL A 24 22.35 41.86 -65.09
C VAL A 24 22.28 42.00 -63.58
N THR A 25 21.81 43.17 -63.17
CA THR A 25 21.49 43.62 -61.82
C THR A 25 20.86 42.52 -60.96
N ALA A 26 21.42 42.32 -59.76
CA ALA A 26 20.81 41.52 -58.71
C ALA A 26 19.46 42.14 -58.30
N ALA A 27 18.36 41.51 -58.71
CA ALA A 27 17.06 41.80 -58.15
C ALA A 27 17.02 41.21 -56.74
N VAL A 28 17.06 42.08 -55.73
CA VAL A 28 16.72 41.75 -54.35
C VAL A 28 15.24 41.37 -54.34
N VAL A 29 14.95 40.07 -54.29
CA VAL A 29 13.63 39.59 -53.89
C VAL A 29 13.59 39.73 -52.37
N GLY A 30 12.81 40.72 -51.91
CA GLY A 30 12.58 40.95 -50.49
C GLY A 30 12.03 39.70 -49.82
N LEU A 31 12.78 39.14 -48.87
CA LEU A 31 12.28 38.16 -47.93
C LEU A 31 11.14 38.79 -47.14
N LEU A 32 9.90 38.48 -47.47
CA LEU A 32 8.79 38.63 -46.54
C LEU A 32 8.93 37.50 -45.52
N LEU A 33 9.82 37.67 -44.54
CA LEU A 33 9.82 36.87 -43.32
C LEU A 33 8.55 37.24 -42.54
N GLY A 34 7.41 36.70 -42.96
CA GLY A 34 6.29 36.53 -42.04
C GLY A 34 6.84 35.71 -40.87
N SER A 35 6.92 36.32 -39.69
CA SER A 35 7.35 35.64 -38.48
C SER A 35 6.48 34.40 -38.32
N LEU A 36 7.06 33.20 -38.47
CA LEU A 36 6.37 31.99 -38.05
C LEU A 36 5.93 32.22 -36.59
N PRO A 37 4.68 31.91 -36.23
CA PRO A 37 4.28 31.98 -34.83
C PRO A 37 5.29 31.14 -34.06
N SER A 38 6.01 31.78 -33.13
CA SER A 38 6.92 31.08 -32.24
C SER A 38 6.06 30.12 -31.42
N ALA A 39 6.05 28.85 -31.79
CA ALA A 39 5.47 27.81 -30.97
C ALA A 39 6.27 27.80 -29.68
N SER A 40 5.66 28.25 -28.58
CA SER A 40 6.26 28.14 -27.26
C SER A 40 6.70 26.69 -27.05
N ALA A 41 7.99 26.47 -26.77
CA ALA A 41 8.47 25.13 -26.48
C ALA A 41 7.71 24.60 -25.24
N ALA A 42 7.23 23.37 -25.33
CA ALA A 42 6.52 22.74 -24.22
C ALA A 42 7.48 22.53 -23.03
N SER A 43 7.00 22.81 -21.81
CA SER A 43 7.81 22.75 -20.58
C SER A 43 8.35 21.33 -20.32
N SER A 44 9.57 21.23 -19.80
CA SER A 44 10.16 19.98 -19.28
C SER A 44 9.95 19.78 -17.78
N ASP A 45 9.19 20.67 -17.12
CA ASP A 45 8.90 20.55 -15.71
C ASP A 45 7.86 19.45 -15.44
N ALA A 46 8.31 18.38 -14.80
CA ALA A 46 7.49 17.26 -14.36
C ALA A 46 7.32 17.24 -12.83
N SER A 47 7.46 18.38 -12.14
CA SER A 47 7.31 18.42 -10.69
C SER A 47 5.86 18.48 -10.20
N LEU A 48 5.64 18.06 -8.96
CA LEU A 48 4.46 18.44 -8.18
C LEU A 48 4.76 19.74 -7.43
N ASP A 49 3.81 20.67 -7.45
CA ASP A 49 3.82 21.91 -6.67
C ASP A 49 3.19 21.72 -5.28
N LEU A 50 2.28 20.75 -5.16
CA LEU A 50 1.62 20.40 -3.91
C LEU A 50 1.21 18.92 -3.92
N LEU A 51 1.27 18.29 -2.75
CA LEU A 51 0.68 16.98 -2.52
C LEU A 51 -0.05 16.97 -1.18
N VAL A 52 -1.35 16.74 -1.22
CA VAL A 52 -2.18 16.54 -0.02
C VAL A 52 -2.67 15.10 0.03
N ILE A 53 -2.70 14.51 1.22
CA ILE A 53 -3.30 13.21 1.49
C ILE A 53 -4.49 13.38 2.43
N SER A 54 -5.57 12.63 2.22
CA SER A 54 -6.81 12.78 2.99
C SER A 54 -6.71 12.34 4.46
N ALA A 55 -5.73 11.50 4.79
CA ALA A 55 -5.50 11.01 6.14
C ALA A 55 -4.01 10.69 6.38
N GLY A 56 -3.57 10.87 7.63
CA GLY A 56 -2.17 10.77 8.01
C GLY A 56 -1.38 12.05 7.72
N THR A 57 -0.07 11.98 7.87
CA THR A 57 0.84 13.09 7.63
C THR A 57 2.00 12.62 6.77
N LEU A 58 2.27 13.33 5.68
CA LEU A 58 3.41 13.03 4.83
C LEU A 58 4.71 13.27 5.59
N THR A 59 5.59 12.28 5.55
CA THR A 59 6.94 12.35 6.13
C THR A 59 7.95 11.94 5.05
N PRO A 60 8.89 12.82 4.67
CA PRO A 60 9.03 14.20 5.13
C PRO A 60 7.84 15.09 4.71
N VAL A 61 7.79 16.31 5.24
CA VAL A 61 6.85 17.33 4.74
C VAL A 61 7.09 17.50 3.24
N PHE A 62 6.01 17.72 2.49
CA PHE A 62 6.08 17.80 1.04
C PHE A 62 7.10 18.84 0.56
N ASP A 63 7.94 18.42 -0.38
CA ASP A 63 8.90 19.23 -1.11
C ASP A 63 8.98 18.72 -2.56
N SER A 64 8.96 19.60 -3.55
CA SER A 64 8.88 19.20 -4.96
C SER A 64 10.09 18.38 -5.44
N GLY A 65 11.23 18.48 -4.75
CA GLY A 65 12.44 17.69 -4.97
C GLY A 65 12.43 16.31 -4.33
N THR A 66 11.52 16.06 -3.38
CA THR A 66 11.40 14.76 -2.71
C THR A 66 10.42 13.84 -3.44
N MET A 67 10.89 12.66 -3.83
CA MET A 67 10.11 11.68 -4.60
C MET A 67 9.48 10.58 -3.76
N THR A 68 9.88 10.44 -2.50
CA THR A 68 9.45 9.34 -1.62
C THR A 68 8.92 9.88 -0.31
N TYR A 69 7.68 9.51 0.01
CA TYR A 69 6.99 9.91 1.22
C TYR A 69 6.45 8.69 1.95
N ALA A 70 6.35 8.80 3.26
CA ALA A 70 5.62 7.87 4.10
C ALA A 70 4.44 8.59 4.77
N ALA A 71 3.37 7.84 5.03
CA ALA A 71 2.28 8.27 5.89
C ALA A 71 1.80 7.10 6.74
N VAL A 72 1.42 7.35 7.99
CA VAL A 72 0.82 6.34 8.86
C VAL A 72 -0.65 6.68 9.07
N VAL A 73 -1.51 5.68 8.96
CA VAL A 73 -2.96 5.82 9.21
C VAL A 73 -3.45 4.79 10.22
N THR A 74 -4.56 5.10 10.88
CA THR A 74 -5.21 4.20 11.83
C THR A 74 -5.77 2.95 11.12
N ASN A 75 -5.98 1.88 11.88
CA ASN A 75 -6.58 0.67 11.32
C ASN A 75 -7.99 0.90 10.75
N THR A 76 -8.76 1.85 11.30
CA THR A 76 -10.11 2.21 10.83
C THR A 76 -10.12 2.91 9.46
N THR A 77 -8.98 3.42 9.00
CA THR A 77 -8.87 4.10 7.69
C THR A 77 -8.71 3.06 6.58
N ALA A 78 -9.82 2.66 5.95
CA ALA A 78 -9.82 1.64 4.90
C ALA A 78 -9.44 2.18 3.51
N THR A 79 -9.57 3.49 3.29
CA THR A 79 -9.25 4.14 2.02
C THR A 79 -8.56 5.48 2.27
N VAL A 80 -7.79 5.93 1.30
CA VAL A 80 -7.21 7.28 1.26
C VAL A 80 -7.35 7.86 -0.15
N THR A 81 -7.40 9.17 -0.24
CA THR A 81 -7.25 9.89 -1.50
C THR A 81 -6.02 10.79 -1.44
N VAL A 82 -5.48 11.10 -2.61
CA VAL A 82 -4.42 12.10 -2.76
C VAL A 82 -4.90 13.21 -3.69
N GLN A 83 -4.39 14.42 -3.46
CA GLN A 83 -4.65 15.58 -4.28
C GLN A 83 -3.30 16.15 -4.74
N PRO A 84 -2.75 15.65 -5.88
CA PRO A 84 -1.59 16.26 -6.51
C PRO A 84 -1.95 17.57 -7.19
N THR A 85 -1.07 18.56 -7.07
CA THR A 85 -1.00 19.70 -7.98
C THR A 85 0.30 19.58 -8.77
N ALA A 86 0.20 19.34 -10.07
CA ALA A 86 1.33 19.28 -10.98
C ALA A 86 1.68 20.68 -11.52
N ALA A 87 2.95 20.87 -11.87
CA ALA A 87 3.44 22.10 -12.49
C ALA A 87 2.61 22.49 -13.73
N PRO A 88 2.51 23.79 -14.08
CA PRO A 88 1.70 24.25 -15.21
C PRO A 88 2.02 23.54 -16.53
N GLY A 89 0.98 22.97 -17.14
CA GLY A 89 1.09 22.23 -18.41
C GLY A 89 1.56 20.78 -18.28
N ALA A 90 1.88 20.30 -17.06
CA ALA A 90 2.11 18.90 -16.79
C ALA A 90 0.79 18.15 -16.52
N THR A 91 0.82 16.83 -16.69
CA THR A 91 -0.27 15.92 -16.36
C THR A 91 0.16 14.96 -15.26
N VAL A 92 -0.78 14.49 -14.45
CA VAL A 92 -0.49 13.54 -13.37
C VAL A 92 -1.42 12.34 -13.43
N THR A 93 -0.86 11.16 -13.19
CA THR A 93 -1.60 9.93 -12.95
C THR A 93 -1.39 9.48 -11.50
N VAL A 94 -2.41 8.89 -10.90
CA VAL A 94 -2.36 8.25 -9.57
C VAL A 94 -2.72 6.79 -9.77
N ASN A 95 -1.79 5.88 -9.44
CA ASN A 95 -1.90 4.44 -9.72
C ASN A 95 -2.33 4.15 -11.16
N GLY A 96 -1.79 4.91 -12.12
CA GLY A 96 -2.08 4.78 -13.55
C GLY A 96 -3.40 5.44 -14.01
N THR A 97 -4.22 5.98 -13.11
CA THR A 97 -5.44 6.72 -13.46
C THR A 97 -5.14 8.21 -13.56
N THR A 98 -5.48 8.86 -14.67
CA THR A 98 -5.29 10.32 -14.83
C THR A 98 -6.13 11.08 -13.82
N VAL A 99 -5.49 12.05 -13.14
CA VAL A 99 -6.14 12.96 -12.19
C VAL A 99 -5.92 14.38 -12.67
N VAL A 100 -6.96 15.20 -12.63
CA VAL A 100 -6.84 16.64 -12.96
C VAL A 100 -5.96 17.30 -11.90
N SER A 101 -5.01 18.16 -12.31
CA SER A 101 -4.15 18.87 -11.36
C SER A 101 -4.98 19.66 -10.33
N GLY A 102 -4.66 19.50 -9.05
CA GLY A 102 -5.40 20.07 -7.92
C GLY A 102 -6.69 19.32 -7.55
N ALA A 103 -7.09 18.30 -8.32
CA ALA A 103 -8.28 17.50 -8.01
C ALA A 103 -7.92 16.29 -7.13
N THR A 104 -8.91 15.84 -6.36
CA THR A 104 -8.78 14.65 -5.53
C THR A 104 -8.86 13.40 -6.39
N SER A 105 -7.97 12.43 -6.16
CA SER A 105 -7.95 11.14 -6.84
C SER A 105 -9.20 10.31 -6.50
N THR A 106 -9.40 9.22 -7.24
CA THR A 106 -10.29 8.15 -6.78
C THR A 106 -9.77 7.57 -5.44
N PRO A 107 -10.67 7.08 -4.56
CA PRO A 107 -10.25 6.43 -3.32
C PRO A 107 -9.38 5.21 -3.59
N VAL A 108 -8.20 5.19 -2.98
CA VAL A 108 -7.29 4.04 -2.98
C VAL A 108 -7.61 3.17 -1.77
N ALA A 109 -8.01 1.92 -2.02
CA ALA A 109 -8.24 0.94 -0.96
C ALA A 109 -6.92 0.50 -0.32
N LEU A 110 -6.91 0.45 1.01
CA LEU A 110 -5.74 0.07 1.80
C LEU A 110 -5.90 -1.32 2.39
N SER A 111 -4.92 -2.18 2.18
CA SER A 111 -4.72 -3.39 2.97
C SER A 111 -4.10 -3.04 4.31
N VAL A 112 -4.31 -3.87 5.34
CA VAL A 112 -3.55 -3.74 6.60
C VAL A 112 -2.06 -3.90 6.30
N GLY A 113 -1.23 -3.03 6.88
CA GLY A 113 0.21 -2.99 6.61
C GLY A 113 0.58 -1.95 5.54
N THR A 114 1.61 -2.26 4.77
CA THR A 114 2.21 -1.33 3.81
C THR A 114 1.42 -1.30 2.49
N ASN A 115 1.10 -0.09 2.03
CA ASN A 115 0.47 0.17 0.74
C ASN A 115 1.28 1.22 -0.01
N THR A 116 1.33 1.12 -1.34
CA THR A 116 2.08 2.06 -2.17
C THR A 116 1.15 2.76 -3.13
N ILE A 117 1.19 4.09 -3.13
CA ILE A 117 0.51 4.96 -4.10
C ILE A 117 1.59 5.55 -4.99
N THR A 118 1.51 5.28 -6.29
CA THR A 118 2.44 5.83 -7.27
C THR A 118 1.78 6.96 -8.04
N MET A 119 2.54 8.04 -8.23
CA MET A 119 2.06 9.23 -8.90
C MET A 119 3.07 9.61 -9.97
N VAL A 120 2.69 9.51 -11.23
CA VAL A 120 3.58 9.82 -12.35
C VAL A 120 3.16 11.16 -12.91
N VAL A 121 4.07 12.13 -12.85
CA VAL A 121 3.91 13.44 -13.48
C VAL A 121 4.65 13.43 -14.81
N THR A 122 3.95 13.78 -15.88
CA THR A 122 4.50 13.91 -17.22
C THR A 122 4.49 15.38 -17.60
N ALA A 123 5.66 15.95 -17.90
CA ALA A 123 5.81 17.34 -18.29
C ALA A 123 5.06 17.64 -19.60
N GLY A 124 4.82 18.92 -19.88
CA GLY A 124 4.14 19.36 -21.10
C GLY A 124 4.83 18.92 -22.40
N ASN A 125 6.15 18.67 -22.36
CA ASN A 125 6.89 18.11 -23.48
C ASN A 125 6.61 16.63 -23.78
N GLY A 126 5.86 15.93 -22.91
CA GLY A 126 5.49 14.52 -23.06
C GLY A 126 6.64 13.51 -22.87
N ILE A 127 7.86 13.98 -22.58
CA ILE A 127 9.07 13.15 -22.51
C ILE A 127 9.55 13.06 -21.05
N THR A 128 9.65 14.20 -20.37
CA THR A 128 10.17 14.26 -19.01
C THR A 128 9.11 13.74 -18.04
N GLN A 129 9.46 12.73 -17.25
CA GLN A 129 8.59 12.17 -16.23
C GLN A 129 9.28 12.16 -14.87
N LYS A 130 8.51 12.41 -13.81
CA LYS A 130 8.93 12.19 -12.43
C LYS A 130 7.89 11.34 -11.72
N THR A 131 8.37 10.39 -10.92
CA THR A 131 7.51 9.52 -10.12
C THR A 131 7.62 9.90 -8.66
N TYR A 132 6.49 10.28 -8.08
CA TYR A 132 6.33 10.49 -6.65
C TYR A 132 5.66 9.26 -6.05
N THR A 133 6.17 8.78 -4.92
CA THR A 133 5.69 7.58 -4.25
C THR A 133 5.28 7.92 -2.83
N VAL A 134 4.07 7.53 -2.44
CA VAL A 134 3.61 7.61 -1.06
C VAL A 134 3.40 6.19 -0.55
N THR A 135 4.21 5.81 0.45
CA THR A 135 4.06 4.58 1.19
C THR A 135 3.15 4.82 2.39
N VAL A 136 1.94 4.28 2.35
CA VAL A 136 0.95 4.39 3.42
C VAL A 136 0.99 3.13 4.28
N GLN A 137 1.39 3.28 5.54
CA GLN A 137 1.33 2.23 6.54
C GLN A 137 -0.01 2.29 7.28
N ARG A 138 -0.92 1.36 6.94
CA ARG A 138 -2.16 1.16 7.70
C ARG A 138 -1.88 0.29 8.92
N SER A 139 -2.17 0.83 10.11
CA SER A 139 -1.88 0.14 11.38
C SER A 139 -2.56 -1.22 11.49
N MET A 140 -1.87 -2.19 12.10
CA MET A 140 -2.44 -3.49 12.44
C MET A 140 -3.38 -3.36 13.67
N PRO A 141 -4.50 -4.09 13.72
CA PRO A 141 -5.36 -4.09 14.89
C PRO A 141 -4.65 -4.76 16.09
N ALA A 142 -4.79 -4.13 17.25
CA ALA A 142 -4.11 -4.53 18.51
C ALA A 142 -5.09 -5.12 19.55
N ASP A 143 -6.32 -5.44 19.14
CA ASP A 143 -7.32 -5.98 20.05
C ASP A 143 -6.99 -7.42 20.44
N ARG A 144 -6.77 -7.63 21.73
CA ARG A 144 -6.36 -8.90 22.36
C ARG A 144 -7.31 -9.31 23.48
N ASP A 145 -8.51 -8.77 23.49
CA ASP A 145 -9.52 -9.10 24.49
C ASP A 145 -10.29 -10.38 24.10
N LEU A 146 -10.84 -11.05 25.11
CA LEU A 146 -11.91 -12.04 24.94
C LEU A 146 -13.25 -11.35 25.23
N LEU A 147 -14.28 -11.70 24.47
CA LEU A 147 -15.67 -11.37 24.78
C LEU A 147 -16.28 -12.35 25.78
N ALA A 148 -15.82 -13.60 25.75
CA ALA A 148 -16.27 -14.63 26.66
C ALA A 148 -15.20 -15.72 26.83
N LEU A 149 -15.23 -16.39 27.98
CA LEU A 149 -14.50 -17.62 28.24
C LEU A 149 -15.46 -18.59 28.93
N LYS A 150 -15.76 -19.72 28.28
CA LYS A 150 -16.65 -20.76 28.83
C LYS A 150 -15.86 -22.03 29.12
N LEU A 151 -16.21 -22.70 30.22
CA LEU A 151 -15.71 -24.03 30.54
C LEU A 151 -16.81 -25.05 30.22
N SER A 152 -16.42 -26.26 29.85
CA SER A 152 -17.36 -27.38 29.69
C SER A 152 -17.96 -27.86 31.02
N SER A 153 -17.28 -27.62 32.15
CA SER A 153 -17.70 -27.95 33.51
C SER A 153 -17.12 -26.94 34.50
N GLY A 154 -17.84 -26.68 35.60
CA GLY A 154 -17.51 -25.64 36.58
C GLY A 154 -17.94 -24.24 36.13
N MET A 155 -17.70 -23.26 37.00
CA MET A 155 -18.02 -21.85 36.75
C MET A 155 -16.81 -20.99 37.09
N LEU A 156 -16.52 -20.01 36.22
CA LEU A 156 -15.47 -19.03 36.48
C LEU A 156 -15.83 -18.18 37.70
N ALA A 157 -14.84 -18.00 38.59
CA ALA A 157 -14.86 -17.08 39.69
C ALA A 157 -13.61 -16.18 39.60
N PRO A 158 -13.75 -14.84 39.54
CA PRO A 158 -15.01 -14.10 39.40
C PRO A 158 -15.73 -14.42 38.08
N ALA A 159 -16.96 -13.92 37.93
CA ALA A 159 -17.63 -13.92 36.63
C ALA A 159 -16.74 -13.27 35.57
N PHE A 160 -16.81 -13.76 34.34
CA PHE A 160 -15.90 -13.32 33.28
C PHE A 160 -15.99 -11.80 33.05
N ASP A 161 -14.84 -11.14 33.14
CA ASP A 161 -14.64 -9.74 32.78
C ASP A 161 -13.34 -9.62 31.99
N LYS A 162 -13.40 -8.97 30.82
CA LYS A 162 -12.24 -8.93 29.92
C LYS A 162 -11.01 -8.27 30.53
N ALA A 163 -11.12 -7.41 31.54
CA ALA A 163 -9.98 -6.79 32.22
C ALA A 163 -9.35 -7.72 33.28
N THR A 164 -10.08 -8.72 33.75
CA THR A 164 -9.60 -9.70 34.72
C THR A 164 -8.75 -10.77 34.04
N ALA A 165 -7.49 -10.91 34.49
CA ALA A 165 -6.52 -11.83 33.92
C ALA A 165 -6.45 -13.19 34.63
N ALA A 166 -7.00 -13.32 35.84
CA ALA A 166 -6.91 -14.54 36.63
C ALA A 166 -8.29 -14.98 37.12
N TYR A 167 -8.57 -16.27 36.97
CA TYR A 167 -9.83 -16.89 37.36
C TYR A 167 -9.57 -18.21 38.06
N THR A 168 -10.52 -18.59 38.91
CA THR A 168 -10.61 -19.93 39.45
C THR A 168 -11.89 -20.61 38.97
N ALA A 169 -11.92 -21.94 39.01
CA ALA A 169 -13.14 -22.72 38.85
C ALA A 169 -13.02 -24.00 39.69
N GLU A 170 -14.12 -24.45 40.28
CA GLU A 170 -14.17 -25.73 40.99
C GLU A 170 -14.96 -26.76 40.17
N VAL A 171 -14.44 -27.99 40.13
CA VAL A 171 -15.12 -29.12 39.47
C VAL A 171 -15.16 -30.35 40.39
N PRO A 172 -16.22 -31.18 40.30
CA PRO A 172 -16.31 -32.42 41.07
C PRO A 172 -15.16 -33.39 40.76
N TYR A 173 -14.88 -34.30 41.69
CA TYR A 173 -13.87 -35.36 41.50
C TYR A 173 -14.11 -36.18 40.23
N SER A 174 -15.36 -36.42 39.82
CA SER A 174 -15.68 -37.17 38.58
C SER A 174 -15.28 -36.46 37.27
N THR A 175 -14.92 -35.17 37.31
CA THR A 175 -14.49 -34.42 36.12
C THR A 175 -13.00 -34.64 35.88
N GLU A 176 -12.66 -35.60 35.03
CA GLU A 176 -11.26 -35.91 34.66
C GLU A 176 -10.73 -35.00 33.57
N ARG A 177 -11.62 -34.45 32.73
CA ARG A 177 -11.26 -33.61 31.59
C ARG A 177 -12.23 -32.44 31.46
N ILE A 178 -11.71 -31.31 30.99
CA ILE A 178 -12.53 -30.18 30.57
C ILE A 178 -12.07 -29.63 29.22
N THR A 179 -12.92 -28.82 28.60
CA THR A 179 -12.53 -27.96 27.48
C THR A 179 -12.84 -26.51 27.81
N LEU A 180 -12.12 -25.59 27.17
CA LEU A 180 -12.38 -24.15 27.23
C LEU A 180 -12.80 -23.66 25.85
N THR A 181 -13.83 -22.83 25.81
CA THR A 181 -14.34 -22.17 24.60
C THR A 181 -14.11 -20.66 24.74
N PRO A 182 -12.93 -20.14 24.32
CA PRO A 182 -12.68 -18.71 24.25
C PRO A 182 -13.42 -18.08 23.06
N THR A 183 -13.98 -16.90 23.26
CA THR A 183 -14.54 -16.05 22.18
C THR A 183 -13.72 -14.78 22.10
N VAL A 184 -12.97 -14.58 21.01
CA VAL A 184 -12.17 -13.37 20.78
C VAL A 184 -13.06 -12.17 20.44
N SER A 185 -12.64 -10.95 20.80
CA SER A 185 -13.37 -9.72 20.45
C SER A 185 -13.17 -9.26 19.02
N ALA A 186 -12.00 -9.52 18.45
CA ALA A 186 -11.69 -9.23 17.06
C ALA A 186 -11.43 -10.54 16.30
N GLU A 187 -12.06 -10.69 15.14
CA GLU A 187 -11.89 -11.87 14.26
C GLU A 187 -10.46 -12.02 13.75
N SER A 188 -9.71 -10.91 13.67
CA SER A 188 -8.29 -10.91 13.31
C SER A 188 -7.36 -11.47 14.39
N SER A 189 -7.89 -11.76 15.58
CA SER A 189 -7.12 -12.21 16.75
C SER A 189 -7.22 -13.71 16.93
N VAL A 190 -6.15 -14.30 17.47
CA VAL A 190 -6.02 -15.75 17.63
C VAL A 190 -5.97 -16.11 19.11
N ALA A 191 -6.88 -16.96 19.56
CA ALA A 191 -6.84 -17.54 20.90
C ALA A 191 -6.06 -18.87 20.90
N LYS A 192 -5.29 -19.08 21.96
CA LYS A 192 -4.60 -20.33 22.24
C LYS A 192 -4.92 -20.81 23.66
N VAL A 193 -5.22 -22.09 23.82
CA VAL A 193 -5.39 -22.75 25.12
C VAL A 193 -4.26 -23.76 25.29
N ASN A 194 -3.47 -23.61 26.36
CA ASN A 194 -2.23 -24.39 26.59
C ASN A 194 -1.31 -24.45 25.35
N GLY A 195 -1.22 -23.33 24.63
CA GLY A 195 -0.38 -23.18 23.43
C GLY A 195 -1.00 -23.66 22.12
N GLN A 196 -2.10 -24.42 22.17
CA GLN A 196 -2.83 -24.89 20.98
C GLN A 196 -3.82 -23.85 20.49
N THR A 197 -3.82 -23.57 19.19
CA THR A 197 -4.75 -22.61 18.58
C THR A 197 -6.17 -23.14 18.64
N VAL A 198 -7.10 -22.30 19.08
CA VAL A 198 -8.54 -22.59 19.09
C VAL A 198 -9.21 -21.74 18.03
N SER A 199 -10.02 -22.36 17.17
CA SER A 199 -10.83 -21.64 16.19
C SER A 199 -11.74 -20.63 16.89
N PRO A 200 -12.02 -19.45 16.30
CA PRO A 200 -12.93 -18.47 16.90
C PRO A 200 -14.29 -19.11 17.26
N GLY A 201 -14.66 -19.04 18.55
CA GLY A 201 -15.90 -19.64 19.06
C GLY A 201 -15.88 -21.18 19.19
N GLY A 202 -14.76 -21.83 18.84
CA GLY A 202 -14.54 -23.27 19.00
C GLY A 202 -14.15 -23.66 20.41
N SER A 203 -14.32 -24.94 20.72
CA SER A 203 -13.81 -25.57 21.94
C SER A 203 -12.33 -25.93 21.76
N SER A 204 -11.54 -25.82 22.82
CA SER A 204 -10.20 -26.41 22.88
C SER A 204 -10.26 -27.94 22.79
N ASP A 205 -9.11 -28.56 22.57
CA ASP A 205 -8.91 -29.98 22.86
C ASP A 205 -9.19 -30.26 24.35
N PRO A 206 -9.60 -31.50 24.70
CA PRO A 206 -9.77 -31.91 26.09
C PRO A 206 -8.47 -31.79 26.88
N ILE A 207 -8.57 -31.22 28.08
CA ILE A 207 -7.47 -31.00 29.02
C ILE A 207 -7.68 -31.94 30.20
N ASP A 208 -6.74 -32.85 30.43
CA ASP A 208 -6.73 -33.76 31.58
C ASP A 208 -6.47 -32.99 32.88
N LEU A 209 -7.23 -33.34 33.93
CA LEU A 209 -7.17 -32.72 35.25
C LEU A 209 -6.63 -33.71 36.29
N ALA A 210 -5.53 -33.32 36.94
CA ALA A 210 -5.09 -33.92 38.19
C ALA A 210 -6.03 -33.50 39.33
N VAL A 211 -6.10 -34.31 40.39
CA VAL A 211 -6.76 -33.90 41.64
C VAL A 211 -6.02 -32.69 42.21
N GLY A 212 -6.75 -31.70 42.71
CA GLY A 212 -6.18 -30.43 43.18
C GLY A 212 -6.19 -29.35 42.11
N GLU A 213 -5.21 -28.45 42.16
CA GLU A 213 -5.13 -27.29 41.26
C GLU A 213 -4.51 -27.65 39.91
N ASN A 214 -5.14 -27.17 38.85
CA ASN A 214 -4.68 -27.32 37.47
C ASN A 214 -4.67 -25.93 36.83
N GLU A 215 -3.50 -25.46 36.41
CA GLU A 215 -3.37 -24.16 35.74
C GLU A 215 -3.54 -24.32 34.22
N ILE A 216 -4.46 -23.55 33.64
CA ILE A 216 -4.72 -23.52 32.21
C ILE A 216 -4.46 -22.11 31.69
N SER A 217 -3.56 -21.99 30.72
CA SER A 217 -3.20 -20.70 30.11
C SER A 217 -3.99 -20.48 28.84
N VAL A 218 -4.74 -19.38 28.79
CA VAL A 218 -5.41 -18.88 27.59
C VAL A 218 -4.70 -17.62 27.11
N VAL A 219 -4.14 -17.63 25.91
CA VAL A 219 -3.42 -16.49 25.32
C VAL A 219 -4.16 -16.00 24.08
N VAL A 220 -4.53 -14.73 24.06
CA VAL A 220 -5.02 -14.06 22.86
C VAL A 220 -3.87 -13.27 22.25
N ARG A 221 -3.63 -13.46 20.95
CA ARG A 221 -2.66 -12.72 20.15
C ARG A 221 -3.40 -11.87 19.11
N ALA A 222 -3.19 -10.56 19.16
CA ALA A 222 -3.70 -9.62 18.17
C ALA A 222 -2.86 -9.66 16.88
N GLN A 223 -3.35 -9.01 15.83
CA GLN A 223 -2.67 -9.00 14.53
C GLN A 223 -1.34 -8.24 14.56
N ASP A 224 -1.21 -7.23 15.42
CA ASP A 224 0.04 -6.51 15.70
C ASP A 224 1.08 -7.34 16.49
N ALA A 225 0.81 -8.63 16.72
CA ALA A 225 1.57 -9.57 17.54
C ALA A 225 1.58 -9.31 19.05
N SER A 226 0.91 -8.27 19.54
CA SER A 226 0.71 -8.08 20.97
C SER A 226 -0.16 -9.20 21.54
N THR A 227 0.07 -9.53 22.82
CA THR A 227 -0.63 -10.65 23.48
C THR A 227 -1.27 -10.22 24.79
N LYS A 228 -2.32 -10.95 25.19
CA LYS A 228 -2.95 -10.92 26.51
C LYS A 228 -3.11 -12.35 27.01
N ARG A 229 -2.80 -12.58 28.29
CA ARG A 229 -2.95 -13.89 28.93
C ARG A 229 -4.06 -13.83 29.96
N TYR A 230 -4.91 -14.86 29.94
CA TYR A 230 -5.86 -15.20 30.98
C TYR A 230 -5.43 -16.54 31.59
N THR A 231 -5.36 -16.61 32.91
CA THR A 231 -5.04 -17.82 33.66
C THR A 231 -6.31 -18.34 34.31
N VAL A 232 -6.62 -19.62 34.11
CA VAL A 232 -7.73 -20.30 34.78
C VAL A 232 -7.16 -21.41 35.65
N THR A 233 -7.28 -21.26 36.96
CA THR A 233 -6.90 -22.30 37.92
C THR A 233 -8.12 -23.14 38.25
N VAL A 234 -8.16 -24.36 37.72
CA VAL A 234 -9.25 -25.32 37.93
C VAL A 234 -8.89 -26.23 39.09
N ARG A 235 -9.67 -26.16 40.17
CA ARG A 235 -9.54 -27.04 41.32
C ARG A 235 -10.48 -28.23 41.18
N ARG A 236 -9.92 -29.40 40.92
CA ARG A 236 -10.64 -30.68 40.94
C ARG A 236 -10.68 -31.22 42.36
N ALA A 237 -11.89 -31.49 42.87
CA ALA A 237 -12.07 -32.04 44.22
C ALA A 237 -11.37 -33.40 44.39
N SER A 238 -11.09 -33.78 45.63
CA SER A 238 -10.57 -35.11 45.98
C SER A 238 -11.71 -36.13 46.09
N ALA A 239 -11.39 -37.43 46.00
CA ALA A 239 -12.34 -38.49 46.30
C ALA A 239 -12.81 -38.38 47.75
N VAL A 240 -14.13 -38.54 47.95
CA VAL A 240 -14.77 -38.59 49.28
C VAL A 240 -14.94 -40.05 49.68
#